data_AF-A0A2R6H2R2-F1
#
_entry.id   AF-A0A2R6H2R2-F1
#
_cell.length_a   1.000
_cell.length_b   1.000
_cell.length_c   1.000
_cell.angle_alpha   90.00
_cell.angle_beta   90.00
_cell.angle_gamma   90.00
#
_symmetry.space_group_name_H-M   'P 1'
#
loop_
_entity.id
_entity.type
_entity.pdbx_description
1 polymer ?
#
loop_
_entity_poly.entity_id
_entity_poly.type
_entity_poly.pdbx_seq_one_letter_code
_entity_poly.pdbx_strand_id
1 'polypeptide(L)'
;MDVFIYGTLTDPERADRVLDTYEYRGRARLDGLHRVEGEYPTLAPGGSVAGRVLRTPDVAALDRYEGVDRELYVRVSVPRADRDGSVAVYVGDPGALGADATWPGTGSFADQVERYVADRAVTVAGT
;
A
#
# COMPACT_ATOMS: atom_id res chain seq x y z
N MET A 1 13.65 3.35 1.42
CA MET A 1 12.46 2.71 2.01
C MET A 1 12.02 1.56 1.13
N ASP A 2 11.54 0.45 1.72
CA ASP A 2 10.89 -0.63 0.98
C ASP A 2 9.38 -0.39 0.98
N VAL A 3 8.74 -0.59 -0.17
CA VAL A 3 7.31 -0.34 -0.39
C VAL A 3 6.70 -1.55 -1.08
N PHE A 4 5.61 -2.08 -0.55
CA PHE A 4 4.81 -3.08 -1.24
C PHE A 4 3.83 -2.38 -2.18
N ILE A 5 3.96 -2.67 -3.47
CA ILE A 5 3.16 -2.12 -4.55
C ILE A 5 2.30 -3.21 -5.18
N TYR A 6 1.04 -2.89 -5.45
CA TYR A 6 0.02 -3.82 -5.97
C TYR A 6 -0.78 -3.22 -7.13
N GLY A 7 -0.38 -2.03 -7.60
CA GLY A 7 -1.05 -1.27 -8.66
C GLY A 7 -0.09 -0.86 -9.76
N THR A 8 -0.29 0.35 -10.28
CA THR A 8 0.38 0.85 -11.49
C THR A 8 1.90 0.94 -11.39
N LEU A 9 2.47 1.14 -10.20
CA LEU A 9 3.93 1.15 -9.99
C LEU A 9 4.59 -0.23 -10.15
N THR A 10 3.83 -1.29 -10.37
CA THR A 10 4.37 -2.60 -10.77
C THR A 10 4.89 -2.62 -12.21
N ASP A 11 4.47 -1.64 -13.02
CA ASP A 11 4.97 -1.36 -14.36
C ASP A 11 6.21 -0.43 -14.28
N PRO A 12 7.39 -0.87 -14.76
CA PRO A 12 8.60 -0.06 -14.77
C PRO A 12 8.45 1.27 -15.51
N GLU A 13 7.69 1.32 -16.63
CA GLU A 13 7.52 2.58 -17.36
C GLU A 13 6.76 3.63 -16.55
N ARG A 14 5.84 3.17 -15.70
CA ARG A 14 5.14 4.06 -14.76
C ARG A 14 6.07 4.48 -13.64
N ALA A 15 6.88 3.56 -13.09
CA ALA A 15 7.82 3.87 -12.03
C ALA A 15 8.88 4.89 -12.48
N ASP A 16 9.41 4.77 -13.70
CA ASP A 16 10.38 5.72 -14.28
C ASP A 16 9.85 7.14 -14.45
N ARG A 17 8.52 7.31 -14.55
CA ARG A 17 7.87 8.64 -14.61
C ARG A 17 7.67 9.27 -13.24
N VAL A 18 7.79 8.48 -12.18
CA VAL A 18 7.45 8.88 -10.81
C VAL A 18 8.70 8.98 -9.93
N LEU A 19 9.68 8.10 -10.14
CA LEU A 19 10.82 7.92 -9.25
C LEU A 19 12.13 8.08 -10.03
N ASP A 20 13.05 8.89 -9.48
CA ASP A 20 14.38 9.06 -10.07
C ASP A 20 15.31 7.88 -9.76
N THR A 21 15.08 7.19 -8.64
CA THR A 21 15.91 6.05 -8.22
C THR A 21 15.05 5.00 -7.54
N TYR A 22 15.02 3.78 -8.08
CA TYR A 22 14.34 2.67 -7.45
C TYR A 22 14.91 1.31 -7.88
N GLU A 23 14.53 0.26 -7.15
CA GLU A 23 14.89 -1.13 -7.44
C GLU A 23 13.71 -2.04 -7.09
N TYR A 24 13.33 -2.94 -7.99
CA TYR A 24 12.39 -4.02 -7.66
C TYR A 24 13.12 -5.15 -6.91
N ARG A 25 12.69 -5.44 -5.68
CA ARG A 25 13.25 -6.48 -4.82
C ARG A 25 12.63 -7.86 -5.01
N GLY A 26 11.62 -7.98 -5.87
CA GLY A 26 10.96 -9.23 -6.20
C GLY A 26 9.45 -9.19 -5.97
N ARG A 27 8.82 -10.34 -6.22
CA ARG A 27 7.39 -10.55 -5.97
C ARG A 27 7.14 -10.76 -4.47
N ALA A 28 5.96 -10.35 -4.04
CA ALA A 28 5.54 -10.48 -2.65
C ALA A 28 4.03 -10.65 -2.57
N ARG A 29 3.55 -11.10 -1.41
CA ARG A 29 2.14 -11.18 -1.07
C ARG A 29 1.90 -10.38 0.21
N LEU A 30 0.79 -9.65 0.21
CA LEU A 30 0.24 -8.98 1.39
C LEU A 30 -0.95 -9.80 1.87
N ASP A 31 -0.89 -10.24 3.11
CA ASP A 31 -1.93 -10.98 3.80
C ASP A 31 -2.69 -10.05 4.77
N GLY A 32 -4.00 -10.28 4.90
CA GLY A 32 -4.88 -9.46 5.75
C GLY A 32 -5.52 -8.27 5.03
N LEU A 33 -5.16 -8.02 3.76
CA LEU A 33 -5.76 -7.02 2.90
C LEU A 33 -5.90 -7.56 1.47
N HIS A 34 -7.01 -7.27 0.79
CA HIS A 34 -7.26 -7.68 -0.59
C HIS A 34 -7.55 -6.48 -1.47
N ARG A 35 -7.27 -6.62 -2.77
CA ARG A 35 -7.48 -5.54 -3.75
C ARG A 35 -8.95 -5.42 -4.13
N VAL A 36 -9.43 -4.18 -4.19
CA VAL A 36 -10.74 -3.80 -4.70
C VAL A 36 -10.59 -2.73 -5.78
N GLU A 37 -11.57 -2.64 -6.68
CA GLU A 37 -11.60 -1.64 -7.75
C GLU A 37 -12.25 -0.32 -7.28
N GLY A 38 -11.83 0.77 -7.91
CA GLY A 38 -12.33 2.15 -7.76
C GLY A 38 -11.83 2.99 -8.93
N GLU A 39 -11.85 4.32 -8.84
CA GLU A 39 -11.18 5.20 -9.81
C GLU A 39 -9.71 4.82 -9.97
N TYR A 40 -9.07 4.56 -8.83
CA TYR A 40 -7.82 3.84 -8.74
C TYR A 40 -8.00 2.64 -7.79
N PRO A 41 -7.33 1.51 -8.04
CA PRO A 41 -7.46 0.35 -7.16
C PRO A 41 -6.95 0.63 -5.75
N THR A 42 -7.61 0.06 -4.76
CA THR A 42 -7.21 0.18 -3.34
C THR A 42 -7.27 -1.17 -2.62
N LEU A 43 -7.01 -1.17 -1.32
CA LEU A 43 -7.06 -2.33 -0.45
C LEU A 43 -8.26 -2.24 0.50
N ALA A 44 -8.84 -3.40 0.78
CA ALA A 44 -9.91 -3.60 1.74
C ALA A 44 -9.52 -4.64 2.80
N PRO A 45 -10.11 -4.57 4.00
CA PRO A 45 -9.87 -5.54 5.08
C PRO A 45 -10.02 -7.00 4.67
N GLY A 46 -9.13 -7.86 5.18
CA GLY A 46 -9.16 -9.31 4.99
C GLY A 46 -8.59 -9.78 3.64
N GLY A 47 -8.50 -11.11 3.47
CA GLY A 47 -8.01 -11.72 2.24
C GLY A 47 -6.51 -11.50 2.01
N SER A 48 -6.11 -11.38 0.74
CA SER A 48 -4.73 -11.17 0.33
C SER A 48 -4.61 -10.57 -1.06
N VAL A 49 -3.47 -9.96 -1.36
CA VAL A 49 -3.14 -9.47 -2.70
C VAL A 49 -1.70 -9.79 -3.08
N ALA A 50 -1.48 -10.13 -4.34
CA ALA A 50 -0.14 -10.28 -4.92
C ALA A 50 0.41 -8.93 -5.38
N GLY A 51 1.71 -8.73 -5.21
CA GLY A 51 2.38 -7.49 -5.58
C GLY A 51 3.88 -7.66 -5.71
N ARG A 52 4.60 -6.57 -5.53
CA ARG A 52 6.07 -6.52 -5.55
C ARG A 52 6.58 -5.61 -4.45
N VAL A 53 7.81 -5.84 -4.02
CA VAL A 53 8.52 -4.86 -3.20
C VAL A 53 9.36 -3.98 -4.12
N LEU A 54 9.16 -2.68 -4.04
CA LEU A 54 9.98 -1.64 -4.64
C LEU A 54 10.77 -0.95 -3.54
N ARG A 55 12.07 -0.73 -3.76
CA ARG A 55 12.94 0.04 -2.86
C ARG A 55 13.30 1.36 -3.50
N THR A 56 13.11 2.46 -2.79
CA THR A 56 13.46 3.80 -3.26
C THR A 56 13.81 4.73 -2.09
N PRO A 57 14.76 5.68 -2.24
CA PRO A 57 14.90 6.79 -1.30
C PRO A 57 13.81 7.86 -1.47
N ASP A 58 13.06 7.84 -2.58
CA ASP A 58 12.26 8.96 -3.08
C ASP A 58 10.81 8.96 -2.55
N VAL A 59 10.72 8.98 -1.22
CA VAL A 59 9.47 8.78 -0.48
C VAL A 59 8.45 9.90 -0.74
N ALA A 60 8.91 11.14 -0.87
CA ALA A 60 8.05 12.29 -1.15
C ALA A 60 7.44 12.26 -2.56
N ALA A 61 8.14 11.67 -3.53
CA ALA A 61 7.62 11.48 -4.88
C ALA A 61 6.46 10.48 -4.89
N LEU A 62 6.58 9.38 -4.12
CA LEU A 62 5.49 8.45 -3.90
C LEU A 62 4.29 9.11 -3.21
N ASP A 63 4.51 9.86 -2.12
CA ASP A 63 3.40 10.52 -1.41
C ASP A 63 2.62 11.48 -2.31
N ARG A 64 3.32 12.24 -3.16
CA ARG A 64 2.69 13.13 -4.14
C ARG A 64 1.91 12.35 -5.20
N TYR A 65 2.52 11.28 -5.71
CA TYR A 65 1.93 10.42 -6.73
C TYR A 65 0.63 9.76 -6.25
N GLU A 66 0.67 9.17 -5.06
CA GLU A 66 -0.46 8.52 -4.40
C GLU A 66 -1.43 9.55 -3.79
N GLY A 67 -1.09 10.85 -3.78
CA GLY A 67 -1.98 11.90 -3.29
C GLY A 67 -2.23 11.87 -1.79
N VAL A 68 -1.20 11.53 -1.00
CA VAL A 68 -1.25 11.52 0.48
C VAL A 68 -1.55 12.91 1.03
N ASP A 69 -1.02 13.95 0.40
CA ASP A 69 -1.30 15.36 0.70
C ASP A 69 -2.75 15.78 0.44
N ARG A 70 -3.47 14.98 -0.36
CA ARG A 70 -4.88 15.17 -0.74
C ARG A 70 -5.79 14.15 -0.08
N GLU A 71 -5.28 13.40 0.91
CA GLU A 71 -6.00 12.34 1.64
C GLU A 71 -6.58 11.25 0.72
N LEU A 72 -6.01 11.08 -0.48
CA LEU A 72 -6.48 10.07 -1.44
C LEU A 72 -5.99 8.67 -1.03
N TYR A 73 -4.74 8.59 -0.58
CA TYR A 73 -4.13 7.39 -0.03
C TYR A 73 -3.46 7.71 1.30
N VAL A 74 -3.37 6.71 2.17
CA VAL A 74 -2.62 6.75 3.42
C VAL A 74 -1.44 5.78 3.33
N ARG A 75 -0.27 6.20 3.80
CA ARG A 75 0.89 5.32 3.89
C ARG A 75 0.94 4.69 5.28
N VAL A 76 0.86 3.36 5.33
CA VAL A 76 0.97 2.58 6.56
C VAL A 76 2.19 1.67 6.53
N SER A 77 2.78 1.40 7.70
CA SER A 77 3.89 0.46 7.86
C SER A 77 3.36 -0.92 8.19
N VAL A 78 3.60 -1.90 7.31
CA VAL A 78 3.19 -3.30 7.48
C VAL A 78 4.39 -4.18 7.81
N PRO A 79 4.36 -5.01 8.86
CA PRO A 79 5.46 -5.89 9.22
C PRO A 79 5.74 -6.95 8.15
N ARG A 80 7.01 -7.34 8.03
CA ARG A 80 7.42 -8.47 7.19
C ARG A 80 7.29 -9.78 7.98
N ALA A 81 6.72 -10.80 7.34
CA ALA A 81 6.62 -12.14 7.96
C ALA A 81 7.85 -13.01 7.70
N ASP A 82 8.65 -12.68 6.68
CA ASP A 82 9.80 -13.47 6.23
C ASP A 82 11.15 -13.00 6.82
N ARG A 83 11.19 -11.81 7.42
CA ARG A 83 12.38 -11.20 8.03
C ARG A 83 12.00 -10.03 8.92
N ASP A 84 12.96 -9.54 9.69
CA ASP A 84 12.76 -8.33 10.51
C ASP A 84 12.49 -7.07 9.68
N GLY A 85 11.72 -6.16 10.28
CA GLY A 85 11.38 -4.85 9.74
C GLY A 85 10.00 -4.79 9.09
N SER A 86 9.74 -3.70 8.39
CA SER A 86 8.45 -3.42 7.75
C SER A 86 8.61 -2.91 6.32
N VAL A 87 7.49 -2.85 5.61
CA VAL A 87 7.36 -2.19 4.32
C VAL A 87 6.24 -1.18 4.38
N ALA A 88 6.39 -0.09 3.65
CA ALA A 88 5.28 0.83 3.44
C ALA A 88 4.24 0.21 2.50
N VAL A 89 2.97 0.45 2.76
CA VAL A 89 1.83 0.14 1.90
C VAL A 89 0.99 1.39 1.76
N TYR A 90 0.57 1.72 0.55
CA TYR A 90 -0.42 2.77 0.32
C TYR A 90 -1.81 2.16 0.28
N VAL A 91 -2.73 2.70 1.06
CA VAL A 91 -4.13 2.28 1.10
C VAL A 91 -4.98 3.49 0.74
N GLY A 92 -5.75 3.39 -0.33
CA GLY A 92 -6.61 4.46 -0.83
C GLY A 92 -7.93 4.55 -0.09
N ASP A 93 -8.41 5.77 0.19
CA ASP A 93 -9.71 6.02 0.81
C ASP A 93 -10.84 5.54 -0.12
N PRO A 94 -11.65 4.54 0.28
CA PRO A 94 -12.71 4.00 -0.57
C PRO A 94 -13.76 5.04 -0.97
N GLY A 95 -14.07 5.99 -0.08
CA GLY A 95 -15.02 7.07 -0.35
C GLY A 95 -14.48 8.04 -1.39
N ALA A 96 -13.21 8.43 -1.28
CA ALA A 96 -12.56 9.30 -2.26
C ALA A 96 -12.37 8.61 -3.63
N LEU A 97 -12.13 7.29 -3.63
CA LEU A 97 -11.89 6.50 -4.84
C LEU A 97 -13.15 5.88 -5.44
N GLY A 98 -14.32 6.01 -4.80
CA GLY A 98 -15.54 5.32 -5.22
C GLY A 98 -15.39 3.79 -5.23
N ALA A 99 -14.58 3.24 -4.33
CA ALA A 99 -14.35 1.81 -4.20
C ALA A 99 -15.34 1.17 -3.21
N ASP A 100 -15.79 -0.05 -3.51
CA ASP A 100 -16.70 -0.81 -2.64
C ASP A 100 -15.92 -1.49 -1.51
N ALA A 101 -15.57 -0.72 -0.48
CA ALA A 101 -14.88 -1.21 0.70
C ALA A 101 -15.31 -0.44 1.96
N THR A 102 -15.42 -1.16 3.08
CA THR A 102 -15.69 -0.59 4.39
C THR A 102 -14.55 -0.93 5.34
N TRP A 103 -14.01 0.07 6.02
CA TRP A 103 -13.00 -0.11 7.06
C TRP A 103 -13.63 -0.07 8.44
N PRO A 104 -13.26 -1.00 9.34
CA PRO A 104 -13.82 -1.03 10.68
C PRO A 104 -13.24 0.09 11.55
N GLY A 105 -14.04 0.55 12.50
CA GLY A 105 -13.64 1.56 13.48
C GLY A 105 -14.21 2.94 13.18
N THR A 106 -13.69 3.94 13.88
CA THR A 106 -14.12 5.34 13.79
C THR A 106 -12.91 6.27 13.71
N GLY A 107 -13.15 7.55 13.43
CA GLY A 107 -12.09 8.55 13.21
C GLY A 107 -11.70 8.66 11.75
N SER A 108 -10.53 9.27 11.49
CA SER A 108 -10.04 9.46 10.12
C SER A 108 -9.76 8.12 9.44
N PHE A 109 -9.75 8.10 8.11
CA PHE A 109 -9.43 6.90 7.35
C PHE A 109 -8.01 6.39 7.69
N ALA A 110 -7.04 7.29 7.84
CA ALA A 110 -5.70 6.96 8.29
C ALA A 110 -5.70 6.22 9.64
N ASP A 111 -6.42 6.74 10.64
CA ASP A 111 -6.50 6.09 11.95
C ASP A 111 -7.14 4.69 11.87
N GLN A 112 -8.15 4.51 11.01
CA GLN A 112 -8.81 3.22 10.82
C GLN A 112 -7.84 2.21 10.20
N VAL A 113 -7.08 2.61 9.18
CA VAL A 113 -6.08 1.76 8.52
C VAL A 113 -4.95 1.40 9.48
N GLU A 114 -4.39 2.37 10.18
CA GLU A 114 -3.31 2.16 11.15
C GLU A 114 -3.72 1.19 12.26
N ARG A 115 -4.90 1.40 12.86
CA ARG A 115 -5.43 0.49 13.88
C ARG A 115 -5.66 -0.91 13.33
N TYR A 116 -6.24 -1.02 12.14
CA TYR A 116 -6.48 -2.33 11.53
C TYR A 116 -5.18 -3.10 11.30
N VAL A 117 -4.13 -2.43 10.78
CA VAL A 117 -2.81 -3.04 10.56
C VAL A 117 -2.12 -3.42 11.87
N ALA A 118 -2.28 -2.62 12.93
CA ALA A 118 -1.70 -2.91 14.24
C ALA A 118 -2.40 -4.07 14.97
N ASP A 119 -3.73 -4.12 14.91
CA ASP A 119 -4.55 -5.07 15.66
C ASP A 119 -4.71 -6.42 14.95
N ARG A 120 -4.56 -6.45 13.63
CA ARG A 120 -4.70 -7.67 12.81
C ARG A 120 -3.35 -8.12 12.28
N ALA A 121 -3.25 -9.42 12.00
CA ALA A 121 -2.04 -10.02 11.43
C ALA A 121 -1.84 -9.65 9.95
N VAL A 122 -1.81 -8.35 9.63
CA VAL A 122 -1.49 -7.85 8.30
C VAL A 122 0.02 -7.94 8.11
N THR A 123 0.47 -8.68 7.10
CA THR A 123 1.90 -8.95 6.89
C THR A 123 2.26 -9.00 5.41
N VAL A 124 3.53 -8.72 5.11
CA VAL A 124 4.09 -8.92 3.76
C VAL A 124 5.18 -9.99 3.79
N ALA A 125 5.17 -10.89 2.81
CA ALA A 125 6.22 -11.89 2.60
C ALA A 125 6.62 -11.98 1.13
N GLY A 126 7.90 -12.24 0.85
CA GLY A 126 8.36 -12.62 -0.48
C GLY A 126 7.72 -13.92 -0.97
N THR A 127 7.52 -14.04 -2.29
CA THR A 127 6.98 -15.24 -2.96
C THR A 127 8.00 -15.89 -3.87
#